data_AF-A0A7C1SG01-F1
#
_entry.id   AF-A0A7C1SG01-F1
#
_cell.length_a   1.000
_cell.length_b   1.000
_cell.length_c   1.000
_cell.angle_alpha   90.00
_cell.angle_beta   90.00
_cell.angle_gamma   90.00
#
_symmetry.space_group_name_H-M   'P 1'
#
loop_
_entity.id
_entity.type
_entity.pdbx_description
1 polymer ?
#
loop_
_entity_poly.entity_id
_entity_poly.type
_entity_poly.pdbx_seq_one_letter_code
_entity_poly.pdbx_strand_id
1 'polypeptide(L)'
;MAKRKSRLEGLAALGSRLRELRLAAGISQMKLAEILGLNPTHGYKYILRLEKGLVPNPTLRTITGYLHACNAGWQDIADVITEIRLESGGQEEQQEGRILTAKPSASESVIVPAPALSVLTPASALSREKFWQLVHQALERTRNQLINQNISPASWRAIFTYIRSVCHLIMTDFPKESPNPQLEHLTELTARQGLEPGLLRRLLSICLEVFEAGK
;
A
#
# COMPACT_ATOMS: atom_id res chain seq x y z
N MET A 1 12.44 29.84 3.28
CA MET A 1 10.96 29.93 3.26
C MET A 1 10.40 28.67 3.90
N ALA A 2 9.73 28.77 5.06
CA ALA A 2 9.14 27.60 5.72
C ALA A 2 7.91 27.15 4.93
N LYS A 3 7.97 25.94 4.35
CA LYS A 3 6.85 25.31 3.64
C LYS A 3 5.71 25.11 4.64
N ARG A 4 4.64 25.93 4.56
CA ARG A 4 3.45 25.76 5.42
C ARG A 4 2.86 24.38 5.13
N LYS A 5 2.76 23.54 6.16
CA LYS A 5 2.15 22.21 6.06
C LYS A 5 0.65 22.40 5.84
N SER A 6 0.11 21.83 4.77
CA SER A 6 -1.34 21.73 4.56
C SER A 6 -1.99 21.07 5.78
N ARG A 7 -3.08 21.67 6.28
CA ARG A 7 -3.88 21.11 7.36
C ARG A 7 -5.15 20.52 6.76
N LEU A 8 -5.55 19.35 7.25
CA LEU A 8 -6.85 18.77 6.95
C LEU A 8 -7.87 19.36 7.94
N GLU A 9 -8.96 19.91 7.41
CA GLU A 9 -10.14 20.26 8.21
C GLU A 9 -11.09 19.07 8.33
N GLY A 10 -12.10 19.15 9.20
CA GLY A 10 -13.07 18.06 9.42
C GLY A 10 -12.55 16.88 10.25
N LEU A 11 -11.26 16.87 10.64
CA LEU A 11 -10.67 15.81 11.46
C LEU A 11 -11.30 15.67 12.85
N ALA A 12 -11.89 16.74 13.39
CA ALA A 12 -12.58 16.69 14.67
C ALA A 12 -13.83 15.81 14.62
N ALA A 13 -14.61 15.89 13.54
CA ALA A 13 -15.79 15.05 13.32
C ALA A 13 -15.40 13.58 13.19
N LEU A 14 -14.37 13.29 12.38
CA LEU A 14 -13.79 11.94 12.26
C LEU A 14 -13.32 11.41 13.62
N GLY A 15 -12.57 12.22 14.39
CA GLY A 15 -12.08 11.84 15.71
C GLY A 15 -13.20 11.51 16.71
N SER A 16 -14.26 12.32 16.73
CA SER A 16 -15.44 12.06 17.57
C SER A 16 -16.13 10.76 17.18
N ARG A 17 -16.29 10.52 15.87
CA ARG A 17 -16.92 9.30 15.36
C ARG A 17 -16.13 8.05 15.72
N LEU A 18 -14.81 8.08 15.59
CA LEU A 18 -13.93 6.98 16.00
C LEU A 18 -14.05 6.69 17.50
N ARG A 19 -14.15 7.74 18.32
CA ARG A 19 -14.36 7.60 19.77
C ARG A 19 -15.68 6.90 20.08
N GLU A 20 -16.77 7.26 19.40
CA GLU A 20 -18.07 6.61 19.56
C GLU A 20 -17.98 5.10 19.26
N LEU A 21 -17.35 4.74 18.13
CA LEU A 21 -17.16 3.33 17.74
C LEU A 21 -16.33 2.56 18.78
N ARG A 22 -15.26 3.16 19.31
CA ARG A 22 -14.46 2.52 20.35
C ARG A 22 -15.26 2.30 21.64
N LEU A 23 -16.05 3.29 22.04
CA LEU A 23 -16.89 3.18 23.24
C LEU A 23 -17.97 2.11 23.05
N ALA A 24 -18.59 2.05 21.87
CA ALA A 24 -19.58 1.01 21.53
C ALA A 24 -18.96 -0.40 21.56
N ALA A 25 -17.69 -0.54 21.14
CA ALA A 25 -16.94 -1.80 21.22
C ALA A 25 -16.46 -2.15 22.64
N GLY A 26 -16.61 -1.25 23.63
CA GLY A 26 -16.17 -1.48 25.01
C GLY A 26 -14.65 -1.49 25.20
N ILE A 27 -13.88 -0.89 24.29
CA ILE A 27 -12.42 -0.97 24.28
C ILE A 27 -11.80 0.29 24.91
N SER A 28 -10.84 0.11 25.82
CA SER A 28 -10.08 1.24 26.38
C SER A 28 -9.05 1.77 25.37
N GLN A 29 -8.67 3.05 25.46
CA GLN A 29 -7.64 3.62 24.59
C GLN A 29 -6.30 2.88 24.69
N MET A 30 -5.96 2.38 25.89
CA MET A 30 -4.77 1.56 26.11
C MET A 30 -4.84 0.23 25.36
N LYS A 31 -5.98 -0.47 25.47
CA LYS A 31 -6.17 -1.76 24.80
C LYS A 31 -6.15 -1.60 23.27
N LEU A 32 -6.75 -0.52 22.78
CA LEU A 32 -6.70 -0.20 21.36
C LEU A 32 -5.26 0.07 20.87
N ALA A 33 -4.48 0.82 21.65
CA ALA A 33 -3.08 1.08 21.32
C ALA A 33 -2.25 -0.22 21.26
N GLU A 34 -2.50 -1.16 22.17
CA GLU A 34 -1.89 -2.49 22.18
C GLU A 34 -2.26 -3.30 20.92
N ILE A 35 -3.55 -3.36 20.56
CA ILE A 35 -4.03 -4.07 19.36
C ILE A 35 -3.38 -3.50 18.08
N LEU A 36 -3.18 -2.18 18.03
CA LEU A 36 -2.55 -1.51 16.90
C LEU A 36 -1.02 -1.64 16.87
N GLY A 37 -0.41 -2.31 17.85
CA GLY A 37 1.04 -2.45 17.97
C GLY A 37 1.74 -1.12 18.23
N LEU A 38 1.05 -0.16 18.87
CA LEU A 38 1.66 1.10 19.30
C LEU A 38 2.47 0.88 20.57
N ASN A 39 3.37 1.82 20.85
CA ASN A 39 4.22 1.76 22.04
C ASN A 39 3.36 1.64 23.32
N PRO A 40 3.64 0.70 24.24
CA PRO A 40 2.80 0.44 25.42
C PRO A 40 2.74 1.63 26.39
N THR A 41 3.80 2.44 26.47
CA THR A 41 3.90 3.55 27.43
C THR A 41 3.23 4.83 26.92
N HIS A 42 3.17 5.01 25.59
CA HIS A 42 2.75 6.29 24.98
C HIS A 42 1.70 6.15 23.85
N GLY A 43 1.36 4.93 23.45
CA GLY A 43 0.43 4.66 22.35
C GLY A 43 -0.96 5.21 22.60
N TYR A 44 -1.44 5.18 23.85
CA TYR A 44 -2.74 5.77 24.22
C TYR A 44 -2.79 7.29 23.94
N LYS A 45 -1.66 8.02 24.03
CA LYS A 45 -1.62 9.46 23.73
C LYS A 45 -1.86 9.72 22.24
N TYR A 46 -1.38 8.83 21.38
CA TYR A 46 -1.66 8.92 19.95
C TYR A 46 -3.15 8.68 19.68
N ILE A 47 -3.75 7.66 20.29
CA ILE A 47 -5.20 7.39 20.20
C ILE A 47 -6.02 8.58 20.73
N LEU A 48 -5.65 9.14 21.87
CA LEU A 48 -6.30 10.33 22.43
C LEU A 48 -6.23 11.53 21.46
N ARG A 49 -5.08 11.77 20.83
CA ARG A 49 -4.93 12.85 19.85
C ARG A 49 -5.74 12.57 18.58
N LEU A 50 -5.82 11.31 18.16
CA LEU A 50 -6.60 10.89 17.00
C LEU A 50 -8.09 11.13 17.24
N GLU A 51 -8.61 10.72 18.40
CA GLU A 51 -10.00 10.94 18.81
C GLU A 51 -10.36 12.42 18.97
N LYS A 52 -9.37 13.28 19.24
CA LYS A 52 -9.54 14.74 19.28
C LYS A 52 -9.39 15.42 17.92
N GLY A 53 -9.11 14.68 16.83
CA GLY A 53 -8.81 15.26 15.53
C GLY A 53 -7.49 16.04 15.45
N LEU A 54 -6.59 15.85 16.42
CA LEU A 54 -5.30 16.57 16.52
C LEU A 54 -4.14 15.88 15.79
N VAL A 55 -4.45 14.78 15.08
CA VAL A 55 -3.50 14.06 14.23
C VAL A 55 -3.76 14.52 12.80
N PRO A 56 -2.89 15.37 12.21
CA PRO A 56 -3.21 16.09 10.98
C PRO A 56 -3.24 15.22 9.72
N ASN A 57 -2.62 14.03 9.74
CA ASN A 57 -2.58 13.10 8.61
C ASN A 57 -2.55 11.67 9.17
N PRO A 58 -3.67 11.15 9.69
CA PRO A 58 -3.71 9.78 10.16
C PRO A 58 -3.51 8.84 8.96
N THR A 59 -2.64 7.84 9.10
CA THR A 59 -2.40 6.90 8.00
C THR A 59 -3.63 6.03 7.76
N LEU A 60 -3.85 5.61 6.51
CA LEU A 60 -4.93 4.67 6.18
C LEU A 60 -4.85 3.39 7.03
N ARG A 61 -3.63 2.89 7.27
CA ARG A 61 -3.36 1.74 8.15
C ARG A 61 -3.86 1.97 9.59
N THR A 62 -3.69 3.19 10.11
CA THR A 62 -4.19 3.54 11.44
C THR A 62 -5.71 3.49 11.47
N ILE A 63 -6.36 4.11 10.49
CA ILE A 63 -7.83 4.17 10.44
C ILE A 63 -8.42 2.77 10.24
N THR A 64 -7.91 1.98 9.29
CA THR A 64 -8.38 0.60 9.08
C THR A 64 -8.15 -0.29 10.29
N GLY A 65 -6.98 -0.20 10.91
CA GLY A 65 -6.67 -0.94 12.12
C GLY A 65 -7.61 -0.55 13.27
N TYR A 66 -7.92 0.74 13.41
CA TYR A 66 -8.84 1.24 14.44
C TYR A 66 -10.23 0.65 14.24
N LEU A 67 -10.77 0.74 13.02
CA LEU A 67 -12.08 0.21 12.67
C LEU A 67 -12.15 -1.30 12.90
N HIS A 68 -11.15 -2.05 12.41
CA HIS A 68 -11.07 -3.49 12.62
C HIS A 68 -11.02 -3.86 14.11
N ALA A 69 -10.25 -3.14 14.92
CA ALA A 69 -10.19 -3.37 16.36
C ALA A 69 -11.53 -3.12 17.05
N CYS A 70 -12.35 -2.20 16.54
CA CYS A 70 -13.68 -1.88 17.05
C CYS A 70 -14.79 -2.69 16.37
N ASN A 71 -14.46 -3.67 15.52
CA ASN A 71 -15.42 -4.43 14.72
C ASN A 71 -16.36 -3.54 13.87
N ALA A 72 -15.83 -2.43 13.36
CA ALA A 72 -16.51 -1.46 12.52
C ALA A 72 -15.98 -1.50 11.08
N GLY A 73 -16.81 -1.05 10.13
CA GLY A 73 -16.50 -0.93 8.72
C GLY A 73 -16.30 0.52 8.27
N TRP A 74 -15.95 0.68 6.99
CA TRP A 74 -15.83 2.02 6.37
C TRP A 74 -17.17 2.75 6.27
N GLN A 75 -18.27 2.00 6.24
CA GLN A 75 -19.63 2.53 6.17
C GLN A 75 -19.98 3.34 7.42
N ASP A 76 -19.43 2.97 8.58
CA ASP A 76 -19.73 3.58 9.88
C ASP A 76 -19.14 5.00 10.04
N ILE A 77 -18.20 5.36 9.15
CA ILE A 77 -17.52 6.65 9.13
C ILE A 77 -17.61 7.36 7.77
N ALA A 78 -18.40 6.84 6.83
CA ALA A 78 -18.45 7.35 5.47
C ALA A 78 -19.00 8.79 5.40
N ASP A 79 -19.95 9.10 6.27
CA ASP A 79 -20.53 10.43 6.44
C ASP A 79 -19.46 11.47 6.81
N VAL A 80 -18.67 11.20 7.86
CA VAL A 80 -17.66 12.14 8.37
C VAL A 80 -16.41 12.24 7.49
N ILE A 81 -16.12 11.24 6.65
CA ILE A 81 -14.99 11.32 5.71
C ILE A 81 -15.21 12.39 4.63
N THR A 82 -16.46 12.57 4.18
CA THR A 82 -16.78 13.55 3.12
C THR A 82 -16.57 14.99 3.55
N GLU A 83 -16.53 15.24 4.87
CA GLU A 83 -16.29 16.55 5.46
C GLU A 83 -14.80 16.93 5.51
N ILE A 84 -13.90 15.98 5.26
CA ILE A 84 -12.45 16.22 5.33
C ILE A 84 -11.99 16.95 4.08
N ARG A 85 -11.57 18.20 4.24
CA ARG A 85 -11.09 19.06 3.17
C ARG A 85 -9.61 19.39 3.34
N LEU A 86 -8.89 19.46 2.22
CA LEU A 86 -7.52 19.92 2.18
C LEU A 86 -7.53 21.43 2.03
N GLU A 87 -7.22 22.16 3.10
CA GLU A 87 -7.02 23.60 3.03
C GLU A 87 -5.76 23.90 2.20
N SER A 88 -5.96 24.59 1.08
CA SER A 88 -4.88 25.20 0.32
C SER A 88 -4.59 26.54 0.98
N GLY A 89 -3.59 26.54 1.87
CA GLY A 89 -3.35 27.64 2.80
C GLY A 89 -3.40 29.05 2.19
N GLY A 90 -4.40 29.81 2.60
CA GLY A 90 -4.57 31.20 2.21
C GLY A 90 -5.63 31.92 3.03
N GLN A 91 -5.32 32.28 4.27
CA GLN A 91 -5.57 33.62 4.85
C GLN A 91 -4.95 33.72 6.25
N GLU A 92 -4.42 34.91 6.54
CA GLU A 92 -3.72 35.28 7.76
C GLU A 92 -4.72 35.62 8.87
N GLU A 93 -4.56 35.00 10.03
CA GLU A 93 -5.05 35.58 11.28
C GLU A 93 -3.85 35.75 12.21
N GLN A 94 -3.59 37.01 12.56
CA GLN A 94 -2.48 37.47 13.37
C GLN A 94 -2.55 36.89 14.79
N GLN A 95 -1.48 36.22 15.21
CA GLN A 95 -1.11 36.16 16.63
C GLN A 95 0.36 36.53 16.78
N GLU A 96 0.57 37.69 17.40
CA GLU A 96 1.85 38.23 17.84
C GLU A 96 2.51 37.33 18.89
N GLY A 97 3.83 37.17 18.80
CA GLY A 97 4.60 36.52 19.86
C GLY A 97 6.00 36.02 19.48
N ARG A 98 6.91 36.95 19.15
CA ARG A 98 8.33 37.04 19.60
C ARG A 98 8.96 35.72 20.14
N ILE A 99 10.06 35.16 19.60
CA ILE A 99 11.48 35.50 19.89
C ILE A 99 12.46 34.47 19.24
N LEU A 100 13.50 35.01 18.58
CA LEU A 100 14.92 34.59 18.40
C LEU A 100 15.37 33.32 17.61
N THR A 101 15.99 33.63 16.45
CA THR A 101 17.31 33.20 15.92
C THR A 101 17.75 31.72 15.96
N ALA A 102 18.03 31.16 14.77
CA ALA A 102 19.39 30.70 14.39
C ALA A 102 19.45 30.22 12.91
N LYS A 103 20.61 30.52 12.28
CA LYS A 103 21.13 30.14 10.95
C LYS A 103 21.63 28.67 10.97
N PRO A 104 21.47 27.84 9.91
CA PRO A 104 22.53 27.63 8.89
C PRO A 104 22.01 27.27 7.47
N SER A 105 22.66 27.79 6.42
CA SER A 105 23.70 27.13 5.58
C SER A 105 23.13 26.34 4.41
N ALA A 106 23.47 26.81 3.21
CA ALA A 106 23.13 26.26 1.92
C ALA A 106 23.81 24.91 1.68
N SER A 107 23.12 24.00 1.00
CA SER A 107 23.72 22.93 0.23
C SER A 107 22.79 22.64 -0.94
N GLU A 108 23.33 22.93 -2.11
CA GLU A 108 22.77 22.84 -3.44
C GLU A 108 22.84 21.38 -3.89
N SER A 109 21.71 20.79 -4.30
CA SER A 109 21.68 19.46 -4.91
C SER A 109 21.09 19.53 -6.31
N VAL A 110 21.96 19.18 -7.26
CA VAL A 110 21.73 19.09 -8.71
C VAL A 110 20.66 18.03 -8.99
N ILE A 111 19.60 18.42 -9.69
CA ILE A 111 18.55 17.52 -10.20
C ILE A 111 18.97 17.07 -11.60
N VAL A 112 19.25 15.78 -11.75
CA VAL A 112 19.44 15.12 -13.05
C VAL A 112 18.05 14.74 -13.60
N PRO A 113 17.70 15.08 -14.85
CA PRO A 113 16.41 14.71 -15.44
C PRO A 113 16.41 13.23 -15.87
N ALA A 114 15.36 12.51 -15.48
CA ALA A 114 15.09 11.14 -15.92
C ALA A 114 14.64 11.12 -17.40
N PRO A 115 15.10 10.15 -18.22
CA PRO A 115 14.69 10.04 -19.61
C PRO A 115 13.23 9.60 -19.73
N ALA A 116 12.54 10.23 -20.68
CA ALA A 116 11.14 9.99 -21.02
C ALA A 116 10.89 8.53 -21.43
N LEU A 117 9.94 7.89 -20.75
CA LEU A 117 9.36 6.61 -21.15
C LEU A 117 8.47 6.85 -22.37
N SER A 118 8.91 6.33 -23.51
CA SER A 118 8.16 6.29 -24.76
C SER A 118 6.83 5.56 -24.57
N VAL A 119 5.76 6.25 -24.95
CA VAL A 119 4.39 5.76 -25.06
C VAL A 119 4.35 4.67 -26.14
N LEU A 120 4.20 3.41 -25.74
CA LEU A 120 3.93 2.30 -26.65
C LEU A 120 2.41 2.18 -26.86
N THR A 121 2.02 2.24 -28.13
CA THR A 121 0.66 2.06 -28.66
C THR A 121 0.11 0.64 -28.43
N PRO A 122 -1.19 0.48 -28.10
CA PRO A 122 -1.76 -0.80 -27.68
C PRO A 122 -2.37 -1.56 -28.86
N ALA A 123 -1.55 -2.24 -29.65
CA ALA A 123 -2.04 -3.31 -30.51
C ALA A 123 -2.02 -4.61 -29.69
N SER A 124 -3.20 -5.15 -29.35
CA SER A 124 -3.47 -6.38 -28.56
C SER A 124 -3.44 -6.29 -27.02
N ALA A 125 -3.71 -5.13 -26.42
CA ALA A 125 -3.81 -5.04 -24.96
C ALA A 125 -5.07 -5.78 -24.46
N LEU A 126 -4.89 -6.95 -23.83
CA LEU A 126 -5.86 -7.49 -22.89
C LEU A 126 -6.34 -6.33 -22.00
N SER A 127 -7.66 -6.20 -21.77
CA SER A 127 -8.14 -5.17 -20.87
C SER A 127 -7.43 -5.31 -19.53
N ARG A 128 -7.08 -4.17 -18.91
CA ARG A 128 -6.38 -4.15 -17.62
C ARG A 128 -7.09 -5.04 -16.59
N GLU A 129 -8.42 -5.08 -16.65
CA GLU A 129 -9.25 -5.95 -15.81
C GLU A 129 -9.03 -7.43 -16.10
N LYS A 130 -9.07 -7.86 -17.38
CA LYS A 130 -8.82 -9.25 -17.78
C LYS A 130 -7.40 -9.68 -17.39
N PHE A 131 -6.41 -8.80 -17.49
CA PHE A 131 -5.05 -9.07 -17.01
C PHE A 131 -5.04 -9.41 -15.50
N TRP A 132 -5.64 -8.57 -14.67
CA TRP A 132 -5.67 -8.83 -13.23
C TRP A 132 -6.47 -10.09 -12.88
N GLN A 133 -7.54 -10.39 -13.62
CA GLN A 133 -8.27 -11.65 -13.47
C GLN A 133 -7.37 -12.87 -13.72
N LEU A 134 -6.58 -12.88 -14.80
CA LEU A 134 -5.64 -13.96 -15.09
C LEU A 134 -4.53 -14.07 -14.03
N VAL A 135 -3.98 -12.94 -13.55
CA VAL A 135 -3.01 -12.94 -12.45
C VAL A 135 -3.60 -13.55 -11.18
N HIS A 136 -4.83 -13.16 -10.82
CA HIS A 136 -5.53 -13.72 -9.67
C HIS A 136 -5.78 -15.22 -9.82
N GLN A 137 -6.20 -15.67 -11.00
CA GLN A 137 -6.40 -17.08 -11.29
C GLN A 137 -5.10 -17.88 -11.17
N ALA A 138 -3.97 -17.36 -11.66
CA ALA A 138 -2.66 -17.98 -11.50
C ALA A 138 -2.26 -18.07 -10.01
N LEU A 139 -2.46 -17.00 -9.25
CA LEU A 139 -2.17 -16.97 -7.81
C LEU A 139 -3.02 -17.97 -7.02
N GLU A 140 -4.31 -18.09 -7.32
CA GLU A 140 -5.20 -19.07 -6.69
C GLU A 140 -4.79 -20.51 -7.02
N ARG A 141 -4.49 -20.81 -8.29
CA ARG A 141 -3.99 -22.13 -8.69
C ARG A 141 -2.70 -22.48 -7.96
N THR A 142 -1.74 -21.55 -7.89
CA THR A 142 -0.51 -21.72 -7.12
C THR A 142 -0.82 -21.98 -5.65
N ARG A 143 -1.73 -21.20 -5.05
CA ARG A 143 -2.11 -21.35 -3.65
C ARG A 143 -2.66 -22.74 -3.36
N ASN A 144 -3.56 -23.23 -4.21
CA ASN A 144 -4.17 -24.55 -4.06
C ASN A 144 -3.14 -25.68 -4.19
N GLN A 145 -2.15 -25.53 -5.07
CA GLN A 145 -1.09 -26.54 -5.22
C GLN A 145 -0.08 -26.55 -4.07
N LEU A 146 0.10 -25.42 -3.39
CA LEU A 146 1.09 -25.26 -2.33
C LEU A 146 0.49 -25.23 -0.92
N ILE A 147 -0.83 -25.43 -0.78
CA ILE A 147 -1.53 -25.31 0.51
C ILE A 147 -0.99 -26.28 1.59
N ASN A 148 -0.51 -27.44 1.16
CA ASN A 148 0.06 -28.47 2.05
C ASN A 148 1.55 -28.29 2.31
N GLN A 149 2.18 -27.27 1.72
CA GLN A 149 3.58 -26.95 1.95
C GLN A 149 3.66 -25.89 3.05
N ASN A 150 4.49 -26.14 4.08
CA ASN A 150 4.76 -25.17 5.15
C ASN A 150 5.64 -24.03 4.65
N ILE A 151 5.12 -23.24 3.70
CA ILE A 151 5.83 -22.13 3.07
C ILE A 151 5.81 -20.92 4.01
N SER A 152 6.99 -20.35 4.25
CA SER A 152 7.12 -19.16 5.09
C SER A 152 6.37 -17.95 4.50
N PRO A 153 5.89 -17.00 5.33
CA PRO A 153 5.28 -15.77 4.83
C PRO A 153 6.18 -14.94 3.92
N ALA A 154 7.51 -15.02 4.10
CA ALA A 154 8.48 -14.33 3.24
C ALA A 154 8.54 -14.98 1.84
N SER A 155 8.60 -16.31 1.80
CA SER A 155 8.57 -17.09 0.55
C SER A 155 7.28 -16.85 -0.23
N TRP A 156 6.13 -16.75 0.44
CA TRP A 156 4.86 -16.40 -0.19
C TRP A 156 4.90 -15.03 -0.90
N ARG A 157 5.51 -14.02 -0.29
CA ARG A 157 5.67 -12.70 -0.93
C ARG A 157 6.55 -12.76 -2.17
N ALA A 158 7.63 -13.56 -2.11
CA ALA A 158 8.52 -13.76 -3.25
C ALA A 158 7.79 -14.49 -4.39
N ILE A 159 7.01 -15.53 -4.09
CA ILE A 159 6.16 -16.26 -5.06
C ILE A 159 5.16 -15.30 -5.73
N PHE A 160 4.46 -14.48 -4.96
CA PHE A 160 3.48 -13.53 -5.51
C PHE A 160 4.14 -12.47 -6.40
N THR A 161 5.31 -11.98 -5.99
CA THR A 161 6.08 -11.01 -6.77
C THR A 161 6.54 -11.64 -8.09
N TYR A 162 7.07 -12.86 -8.03
CA TYR A 162 7.48 -13.62 -9.21
C TYR A 162 6.33 -13.84 -10.19
N ILE A 163 5.17 -14.34 -9.73
CA ILE A 163 3.99 -14.57 -10.56
C ILE A 163 3.54 -13.29 -11.27
N ARG A 164 3.46 -12.16 -10.54
CA ARG A 164 3.07 -10.86 -11.13
C ARG A 164 4.04 -10.42 -12.22
N SER A 165 5.34 -10.56 -12.00
CA SER A 165 6.36 -10.20 -12.97
C SER A 165 6.33 -11.10 -14.20
N VAL A 166 6.18 -12.42 -14.02
CA VAL A 166 6.04 -13.38 -15.12
C VAL A 166 4.79 -13.08 -15.96
N CYS A 167 3.64 -12.87 -15.33
CA CYS A 167 2.40 -12.54 -16.03
C CYS A 167 2.53 -11.23 -16.82
N HIS A 168 3.23 -10.24 -16.27
CA HIS A 168 3.51 -8.99 -16.97
C HIS A 168 4.37 -9.21 -18.22
N LEU A 169 5.45 -9.99 -18.10
CA LEU A 169 6.33 -10.33 -19.23
C LEU A 169 5.61 -11.14 -20.31
N ILE A 170 4.74 -12.09 -19.91
CA ILE A 170 3.88 -12.82 -20.85
C ILE A 170 2.97 -11.83 -21.57
N MET A 171 2.36 -10.87 -20.88
CA MET A 171 1.49 -9.89 -21.55
C MET A 171 2.25 -8.99 -22.54
N THR A 172 3.51 -8.63 -22.25
CA THR A 172 4.27 -7.70 -23.10
C THR A 172 4.93 -8.37 -24.30
N ASP A 173 5.36 -9.63 -24.18
CA ASP A 173 6.21 -10.28 -25.20
C ASP A 173 5.60 -11.50 -25.90
N PHE A 174 4.41 -11.97 -25.49
CA PHE A 174 3.71 -13.04 -26.20
C PHE A 174 2.97 -12.45 -27.41
N PRO A 175 3.14 -12.97 -28.65
CA PRO A 175 3.63 -14.29 -29.02
C PRO A 175 4.95 -14.22 -29.80
N LYS A 176 6.09 -13.93 -29.16
CA LYS A 176 7.38 -14.15 -29.80
C LYS A 176 7.78 -15.61 -29.61
N GLU A 177 8.15 -16.28 -30.70
CA GLU A 177 8.48 -17.72 -30.75
C GLU A 177 9.73 -18.12 -29.95
N SER A 178 10.48 -17.16 -29.42
CA SER A 178 11.69 -17.42 -28.64
C SER A 178 11.46 -17.28 -27.13
N PRO A 179 12.09 -18.15 -26.30
CA PRO A 179 12.07 -17.99 -24.85
C PRO A 179 12.60 -16.61 -24.47
N ASN A 180 11.79 -15.85 -23.73
CA ASN A 180 12.14 -14.48 -23.38
C ASN A 180 13.35 -14.49 -22.43
N PRO A 181 14.52 -13.94 -22.81
CA PRO A 181 15.71 -13.91 -21.95
C PRO A 181 15.44 -13.17 -20.63
N GLN A 182 14.46 -12.27 -20.60
CA GLN A 182 14.03 -11.60 -19.38
C GLN A 182 13.37 -12.55 -18.37
N LEU A 183 12.68 -13.58 -18.87
CA LEU A 183 12.02 -14.58 -18.04
C LEU A 183 13.05 -15.51 -17.37
N GLU A 184 14.08 -15.92 -18.12
CA GLU A 184 15.22 -16.67 -17.58
C GLU A 184 15.95 -15.85 -16.52
N HIS A 185 16.26 -14.58 -16.84
CA HIS A 185 16.89 -13.67 -15.89
C HIS A 185 16.07 -13.48 -14.61
N LEU A 186 14.75 -13.30 -14.73
CA LEU A 186 13.85 -13.19 -13.58
C LEU A 186 13.85 -14.48 -12.74
N THR A 187 13.86 -15.64 -13.39
CA THR A 187 13.91 -16.94 -12.74
C THR A 187 15.21 -17.11 -11.96
N GLU A 188 16.35 -16.75 -12.55
CA GLU A 188 17.66 -16.79 -11.88
C GLU A 188 17.74 -15.84 -10.70
N LEU A 189 17.28 -14.59 -10.86
CA LEU A 189 17.24 -13.61 -9.77
C LEU A 189 16.40 -14.11 -8.59
N THR A 190 15.26 -14.72 -8.88
CA THR A 190 14.35 -15.24 -7.85
C THR A 190 14.92 -16.48 -7.19
N ALA A 191 15.63 -17.34 -7.94
CA ALA A 191 16.35 -18.48 -7.38
C ALA A 191 17.44 -18.04 -6.40
N ARG A 192 18.18 -16.97 -6.72
CA ARG A 192 19.18 -16.36 -5.81
C ARG A 192 18.57 -15.83 -4.51
N GLN A 193 17.27 -15.54 -4.48
CA GLN A 193 16.54 -15.14 -3.27
C GLN A 193 16.10 -16.34 -2.41
N GLY A 194 16.51 -17.57 -2.76
CA GLY A 194 16.25 -18.78 -1.99
C GLY A 194 14.96 -19.52 -2.35
N LEU A 195 14.35 -19.23 -3.50
CA LEU A 195 13.25 -20.03 -4.03
C LEU A 195 13.80 -21.20 -4.85
N GLU A 196 13.28 -22.40 -4.58
CA GLU A 196 13.69 -23.62 -5.28
C GLU A 196 13.45 -23.52 -6.80
N PRO A 197 14.45 -23.79 -7.65
CA PRO A 197 14.29 -23.70 -9.11
C PRO A 197 13.16 -24.59 -9.66
N GLY A 198 12.94 -25.76 -9.07
CA GLY A 198 11.85 -26.65 -9.45
C GLY A 198 10.47 -26.04 -9.20
N LEU A 199 10.33 -25.29 -8.11
CA LEU A 199 9.11 -24.54 -7.81
C LEU A 199 8.90 -23.42 -8.85
N LEU A 200 9.94 -22.65 -9.16
CA LEU A 200 9.85 -21.54 -10.12
C LEU A 200 9.41 -22.00 -11.52
N ARG A 201 9.93 -23.14 -12.01
CA ARG A 201 9.48 -23.75 -13.28
C ARG A 201 8.00 -24.13 -13.24
N ARG A 202 7.56 -24.71 -12.13
CA ARG A 202 6.15 -25.07 -11.93
C ARG A 202 5.24 -23.84 -11.89
N LEU A 203 5.66 -22.78 -11.20
CA LEU A 203 4.94 -21.51 -11.18
C LEU A 203 4.83 -20.89 -12.58
N LEU A 204 5.91 -20.95 -13.35
CA LEU A 204 5.91 -20.49 -14.73
C LEU A 204 4.92 -21.27 -15.60
N SER A 205 4.91 -22.61 -15.51
CA SER A 205 3.94 -23.47 -16.21
C SER A 205 2.50 -23.05 -15.92
N ILE A 206 2.17 -22.82 -14.64
CA ILE A 206 0.84 -22.37 -14.23
C ILE A 206 0.48 -21.02 -14.88
N CYS A 207 1.42 -20.08 -14.93
CA CYS A 207 1.17 -18.78 -15.55
C CYS A 207 0.91 -18.92 -17.06
N LEU A 208 1.69 -19.74 -17.76
CA LEU A 208 1.51 -20.00 -19.20
C LEU A 208 0.15 -20.66 -19.47
N GLU A 209 -0.19 -21.72 -18.75
CA GLU A 209 -1.48 -22.42 -18.90
C GLU A 209 -2.68 -21.50 -18.67
N VAL A 210 -2.61 -20.61 -17.67
CA VAL A 210 -3.69 -19.66 -17.37
C VAL A 210 -3.82 -18.63 -18.49
N PHE A 211 -2.71 -18.11 -19.02
CA PHE A 211 -2.73 -17.12 -20.10
C PHE A 211 -3.10 -17.73 -21.46
N GLU A 212 -2.75 -18.99 -21.71
CA GLU A 212 -3.19 -19.72 -22.90
C GLU A 212 -4.70 -20.02 -22.85
N ALA A 213 -5.23 -20.45 -21.71
CA ALA A 213 -6.66 -20.69 -21.53
C ALA A 213 -7.51 -19.39 -21.54
N GLY A 214 -6.88 -18.24 -21.31
CA GLY A 214 -7.54 -16.94 -21.26
C GLY A 214 -7.61 -16.20 -22.59
N LYS A 215 -6.96 -16.71 -23.65
CA LYS A 215 -7.03 -16.15 -25.01
C LYS A 215 -8.37 -16.51 -25.65
#